data_AF-A0AA37LE59-F1
#
_entry.id   AF-A0AA37LE59-F1
#
_cell.length_a   1.000
_cell.length_b   1.000
_cell.length_c   1.000
_cell.angle_alpha   90.00
_cell.angle_beta   90.00
_cell.angle_gamma   90.00
#
_symmetry.space_group_name_H-M   'P 1'
#
loop_
_entity.id
_entity.type
_entity.pdbx_description
1 polymer ?
#
loop_
_entity_poly.entity_id
_entity_poly.type
_entity_poly.pdbx_seq_one_letter_code
_entity_poly.pdbx_strand_id
1 'polypeptide(L)'
;MLSQFGMVVASNSVVAGIDLAALLPRWFTVRRGGYFTIIFVFVMQPWSLINSASNFLTVVGSFNVFLGPLMGIMFADYFLIRKRTIKLTDLYGDSPSSIYWYNRGWNLRAVVSWTLGAWMFIPGLAQRTVAPDEIWAGWTRLYQLSWFVGCLVSGLIYLALHQFWPMPEVLTVDDLDYFGTFGDAPVLREVAELHDGSMIGSMSKTVGEKLGPDEKAQIV
;
A
#
# COMPACT_ATOMS: atom_id res chain seq x y z
N MET A 1 -24.92 -19.22 -7.20
CA MET A 1 -23.66 -19.99 -7.36
C MET A 1 -22.74 -19.37 -8.41
N LEU A 2 -23.24 -18.98 -9.60
CA LEU A 2 -22.41 -18.28 -10.61
C LEU A 2 -21.79 -16.97 -10.09
N SER A 3 -22.56 -16.18 -9.33
CA SER A 3 -22.07 -14.93 -8.71
C SER A 3 -20.91 -15.15 -7.73
N GLN A 4 -21.00 -16.19 -6.91
CA GLN A 4 -19.97 -16.49 -5.91
C GLN A 4 -18.68 -16.98 -6.54
N PHE A 5 -18.80 -17.81 -7.60
CA PHE A 5 -17.65 -18.23 -8.38
C PHE A 5 -16.93 -17.03 -9.03
N GLY A 6 -17.67 -16.13 -9.67
CA GLY A 6 -17.08 -14.93 -10.28
C GLY A 6 -16.34 -14.03 -9.29
N MET A 7 -16.93 -13.79 -8.10
CA MET A 7 -16.30 -12.97 -7.06
C MET A 7 -15.00 -13.58 -6.56
N VAL A 8 -14.97 -14.87 -6.21
CA VAL A 8 -13.78 -15.53 -5.62
C VAL A 8 -12.62 -15.60 -6.62
N VAL A 9 -12.92 -15.85 -7.90
CA VAL A 9 -11.88 -15.85 -8.94
C VAL A 9 -11.28 -14.45 -9.07
N ALA A 10 -12.11 -13.41 -9.15
CA ALA A 10 -11.66 -12.04 -9.27
C ALA A 10 -10.91 -11.53 -8.02
N SER A 11 -11.39 -11.83 -6.82
CA SER A 11 -10.83 -11.28 -5.57
C SER A 11 -9.61 -12.04 -5.06
N ASN A 12 -9.53 -13.35 -5.29
CA ASN A 12 -8.49 -14.17 -4.67
C ASN A 12 -7.45 -14.65 -5.68
N SER A 13 -7.88 -15.15 -6.84
CA SER A 13 -6.95 -15.72 -7.84
C SER A 13 -6.20 -14.62 -8.59
N VAL A 14 -6.90 -13.56 -9.01
CA VAL A 14 -6.27 -12.45 -9.74
C VAL A 14 -5.29 -11.69 -8.83
N VAL A 15 -5.70 -11.38 -7.59
CA VAL A 15 -4.84 -10.66 -6.63
C VAL A 15 -3.59 -11.49 -6.30
N ALA A 16 -3.74 -12.76 -5.96
CA ALA A 16 -2.58 -13.64 -5.74
C ALA A 16 -1.68 -13.76 -6.98
N GLY A 17 -2.27 -13.76 -8.18
CA GLY A 17 -1.54 -13.72 -9.44
C GLY A 17 -0.73 -12.43 -9.65
N ILE A 18 -1.30 -11.28 -9.28
CA ILE A 18 -0.61 -9.98 -9.33
C ILE A 18 0.54 -9.96 -8.32
N ASP A 19 0.32 -10.40 -7.08
CA ASP A 19 1.34 -10.42 -6.03
C ASP A 19 2.54 -11.30 -6.43
N LEU A 20 2.27 -12.50 -6.96
CA LEU A 20 3.34 -13.41 -7.43
C LEU A 20 4.08 -12.87 -8.65
N ALA A 21 3.37 -12.21 -9.58
CA ALA A 21 3.98 -11.59 -10.74
C ALA A 21 4.84 -10.37 -10.35
N ALA A 22 4.45 -9.62 -9.31
CA ALA A 22 5.22 -8.51 -8.77
C ALA A 22 6.45 -8.98 -8.00
N LEU A 23 6.33 -10.04 -7.20
CA LEU A 23 7.43 -10.58 -6.38
C LEU A 23 8.48 -11.32 -7.23
N LEU A 24 8.04 -12.12 -8.20
CA LEU A 24 8.89 -13.03 -8.98
C LEU A 24 8.61 -12.89 -10.48
N PRO A 25 8.84 -11.69 -11.08
CA PRO A 25 8.45 -11.36 -12.45
C PRO A 25 9.12 -12.25 -13.51
N ARG A 26 10.28 -12.82 -13.21
CA ARG A 26 11.00 -13.72 -14.13
C ARG A 26 10.32 -15.09 -14.28
N TRP A 27 9.55 -15.53 -13.28
CA TRP A 27 8.93 -16.86 -13.27
C TRP A 27 7.41 -16.83 -13.42
N PHE A 28 6.76 -15.82 -12.84
CA PHE A 28 5.31 -15.73 -12.78
C PHE A 28 4.74 -14.62 -13.67
N THR A 29 3.65 -14.97 -14.35
CA THR A 29 2.70 -14.01 -14.93
C THR A 29 1.39 -14.12 -14.15
N VAL A 30 0.51 -13.12 -14.22
CA VAL A 30 -0.78 -13.13 -13.49
C VAL A 30 -1.56 -14.44 -13.71
N ARG A 31 -1.56 -14.94 -14.95
CA ARG A 31 -2.19 -16.22 -15.31
C ARG A 31 -1.52 -17.42 -14.63
N ARG A 32 -0.18 -17.49 -14.67
CA ARG A 32 0.58 -18.58 -14.03
C ARG A 32 0.45 -18.56 -12.50
N GLY A 33 0.46 -17.37 -11.90
CA GLY A 33 0.25 -17.20 -10.46
C GLY A 33 -1.16 -17.61 -10.00
N GLY A 34 -2.18 -17.34 -10.81
CA GLY A 34 -3.55 -17.82 -10.55
C GLY A 34 -3.64 -19.35 -10.52
N TYR A 35 -3.03 -20.04 -11.50
CA TYR A 35 -2.98 -21.51 -11.51
C TYR A 35 -2.24 -22.08 -10.30
N PHE A 36 -1.11 -21.48 -9.93
CA PHE A 36 -0.36 -21.88 -8.73
C PHE A 36 -1.22 -21.74 -7.47
N THR A 37 -1.93 -20.63 -7.33
CA THR A 37 -2.80 -20.36 -6.17
C THR A 37 -3.92 -21.40 -6.05
N ILE A 38 -4.54 -21.80 -7.16
CA ILE A 38 -5.58 -22.84 -7.15
C ILE A 38 -5.03 -24.16 -6.61
N ILE A 39 -3.87 -24.60 -7.12
CA ILE A 39 -3.21 -25.83 -6.67
C ILE A 39 -2.88 -25.74 -5.18
N PHE A 40 -2.32 -24.60 -4.74
CA PHE A 40 -1.94 -24.38 -3.35
C PHE A 40 -3.13 -24.43 -2.38
N VAL A 41 -4.28 -23.86 -2.76
CA VAL A 41 -5.51 -23.91 -1.96
C VAL A 41 -6.01 -25.35 -1.77
N PHE A 42 -5.93 -26.20 -2.80
CA PHE A 42 -6.30 -27.62 -2.65
C PHE A 42 -5.38 -28.35 -1.67
N VAL A 43 -4.08 -28.03 -1.66
CA VAL A 43 -3.11 -28.60 -0.72
C VAL A 43 -3.38 -28.14 0.71
N MET A 44 -3.74 -26.87 0.90
CA MET A 44 -4.05 -26.30 2.22
C MET A 44 -5.35 -26.83 2.84
N GLN A 45 -6.24 -27.43 2.05
CA GLN A 45 -7.51 -28.01 2.50
C GLN A 45 -8.32 -27.09 3.43
N PRO A 46 -8.72 -25.89 2.97
CA PRO A 46 -9.31 -24.86 3.81
C PRO A 46 -10.64 -25.27 4.45
N TRP A 47 -11.33 -26.28 3.90
CA TRP A 47 -12.56 -26.83 4.48
C TRP A 47 -12.34 -27.36 5.90
N SER A 48 -11.14 -27.87 6.21
CA SER A 48 -10.79 -28.30 7.57
C SER A 48 -10.89 -27.16 8.58
N LEU A 49 -10.56 -25.92 8.17
CA LEU A 49 -10.59 -24.73 9.02
C LEU A 49 -12.00 -24.20 9.26
N ILE A 50 -12.92 -24.43 8.32
CA ILE A 50 -14.31 -23.93 8.36
C ILE A 50 -15.23 -24.87 9.14
N ASN A 51 -14.78 -26.10 9.43
CA ASN A 51 -15.55 -27.09 10.20
C ASN A 51 -15.92 -26.63 11.63
N SER A 52 -15.19 -25.65 12.20
CA SER A 52 -15.50 -25.06 13.51
C SER A 52 -15.45 -23.55 13.44
N ALA A 53 -16.53 -22.90 13.90
CA ALA A 53 -16.60 -21.45 13.99
C ALA A 53 -15.50 -20.86 14.89
N SER A 54 -15.11 -21.58 15.95
CA SER A 54 -14.02 -21.15 16.84
C SER A 54 -12.68 -21.13 16.13
N ASN A 55 -12.35 -22.21 15.41
CA ASN A 55 -11.10 -22.30 14.64
C ASN A 55 -11.04 -21.25 13.54
N PHE A 56 -12.15 -21.04 12.83
CA PHE A 56 -12.24 -20.01 11.81
C PHE A 56 -11.98 -18.60 12.37
N LEU A 57 -12.61 -18.25 13.49
CA LEU A 57 -12.42 -16.94 14.13
C LEU A 57 -10.98 -16.72 14.64
N THR A 58 -10.35 -17.76 15.19
CA THR A 58 -8.94 -17.68 15.62
C THR A 58 -8.01 -17.46 14.43
N VAL A 59 -8.24 -18.14 13.30
CA VAL A 59 -7.44 -17.95 12.07
C VAL A 59 -7.61 -16.52 11.52
N VAL A 60 -8.85 -16.06 11.38
CA VAL A 60 -9.14 -14.69 10.90
C VAL A 60 -8.53 -13.63 11.83
N GLY A 61 -8.67 -13.81 13.14
CA GLY A 61 -8.07 -12.89 14.11
C GLY A 61 -6.53 -12.93 14.08
N SER A 62 -5.92 -14.08 13.78
CA SER A 62 -4.47 -14.18 13.57
C SER A 62 -4.01 -13.32 12.40
N PHE A 63 -4.74 -13.35 11.28
CA PHE A 63 -4.43 -12.48 10.14
C PHE A 63 -4.55 -10.99 10.49
N ASN A 64 -5.58 -10.61 11.26
CA ASN A 64 -5.77 -9.22 11.68
C ASN A 64 -4.61 -8.69 12.53
N VAL A 65 -4.02 -9.54 13.37
CA VAL A 65 -2.86 -9.19 14.21
C VAL A 65 -1.65 -8.76 13.39
N PHE A 66 -1.43 -9.37 12.22
CA PHE A 66 -0.27 -9.05 11.37
C PHE A 66 -0.59 -8.01 10.29
N LEU A 67 -1.79 -8.07 9.71
CA LEU A 67 -2.20 -7.17 8.64
C LEU A 67 -2.56 -5.77 9.14
N GLY A 68 -3.14 -5.64 10.34
CA GLY A 68 -3.46 -4.34 10.94
C GLY A 68 -2.24 -3.42 11.06
N PRO A 69 -1.16 -3.86 11.75
CA PRO A 69 0.09 -3.11 11.84
C PRO A 69 0.73 -2.77 10.49
N LEU A 70 0.64 -3.69 9.51
CA LEU A 70 1.20 -3.48 8.18
C LEU A 70 0.43 -2.37 7.43
N MET A 71 -0.91 -2.42 7.48
CA MET A 71 -1.77 -1.39 6.89
C MET A 71 -1.53 -0.01 7.52
N GLY A 72 -1.31 0.05 8.84
CA GLY A 72 -0.97 1.28 9.54
C GLY A 72 0.31 1.94 9.04
N ILE A 73 1.36 1.14 8.79
CA ILE A 73 2.61 1.63 8.19
C ILE A 73 2.37 2.13 6.78
N MET A 74 1.65 1.37 5.95
CA MET A 74 1.35 1.78 4.57
C MET A 74 0.59 3.11 4.51
N PHE A 75 -0.41 3.30 5.39
CA PHE A 75 -1.14 4.56 5.46
C PHE A 75 -0.25 5.71 5.93
N ALA A 76 0.56 5.51 6.97
CA ALA A 76 1.48 6.52 7.46
C ALA A 76 2.53 6.90 6.39
N ASP A 77 3.10 5.91 5.71
CA ASP A 77 4.11 6.12 4.66
C ASP A 77 3.53 6.91 3.49
N TYR A 78 2.40 6.47 2.94
CA TYR A 78 1.84 7.06 1.72
C TYR A 78 1.17 8.42 1.97
N PHE A 79 0.31 8.53 2.99
CA PHE A 79 -0.50 9.73 3.20
C PHE A 79 0.20 10.81 4.00
N LEU A 80 0.96 10.44 5.04
CA LEU A 80 1.52 11.41 5.99
C LEU A 80 2.96 11.78 5.64
N ILE A 81 3.80 10.78 5.38
CA ILE A 81 5.22 11.00 5.07
C ILE A 81 5.38 11.46 3.61
N ARG A 82 4.89 10.66 2.67
CA ARG A 82 5.04 10.90 1.22
C ARG A 82 3.99 11.83 0.64
N LYS A 83 2.98 12.26 1.40
CA LYS A 83 1.93 13.19 0.93
C LYS A 83 1.35 12.81 -0.45
N ARG A 84 1.16 11.51 -0.71
CA ARG A 84 0.67 10.92 -1.98
C ARG A 84 1.60 11.06 -3.19
N THR A 85 2.87 11.40 -2.99
CA THR A 85 3.89 11.43 -4.06
C THR A 85 4.75 10.17 -4.03
N ILE A 86 4.86 9.47 -5.16
CA ILE A 86 5.71 8.30 -5.34
C ILE A 86 6.49 8.50 -6.63
N LYS A 87 7.81 8.27 -6.57
CA LYS A 87 8.68 8.17 -7.74
C LYS A 87 8.58 6.74 -8.31
N LEU A 88 8.08 6.57 -9.53
CA LEU A 88 7.83 5.25 -10.12
C LEU A 88 9.12 4.63 -10.65
N THR A 89 10.05 5.42 -11.20
CA THR A 89 11.32 4.89 -11.74
C THR A 89 12.10 4.12 -10.69
N ASP A 90 12.20 4.68 -9.49
CA ASP A 90 12.91 4.06 -8.37
C ASP A 90 12.13 2.88 -7.76
N LEU A 91 10.80 2.83 -7.94
CA LEU A 91 9.96 1.75 -7.41
C LEU A 91 10.20 0.42 -8.14
N TYR A 92 10.51 0.49 -9.44
CA TYR A 92 10.82 -0.68 -10.27
C TYR A 92 12.33 -0.95 -10.41
N GLY A 93 13.19 -0.06 -9.89
CA GLY A 93 14.64 -0.23 -9.93
C GLY A 93 15.18 -1.07 -8.77
N ASP A 94 16.11 -1.99 -9.05
CA ASP A 94 16.80 -2.82 -8.04
C ASP A 94 18.19 -2.27 -7.63
N SER A 95 18.49 -1.03 -8.05
CA SER A 95 19.80 -0.43 -7.85
C SER A 95 19.96 0.14 -6.42
N PRO A 96 21.18 0.08 -5.84
CA PRO A 96 21.52 0.82 -4.61
C PRO A 96 21.28 2.32 -4.68
N SER A 97 21.12 2.90 -5.88
CA SER A 97 20.78 4.30 -6.10
C SER A 97 19.29 4.61 -5.95
N SER A 98 18.41 3.61 -5.85
CA SER A 98 16.97 3.82 -5.67
C SER A 98 16.66 4.35 -4.26
N ILE A 99 15.78 5.35 -4.17
CA ILE A 99 15.30 5.88 -2.88
C ILE A 99 14.63 4.81 -1.99
N TYR A 100 14.13 3.72 -2.58
CA TYR A 100 13.48 2.62 -1.86
C TYR A 100 14.43 1.47 -1.52
N TRP A 101 15.72 1.57 -1.86
CA TRP A 101 16.70 0.54 -1.54
C TRP A 101 17.02 0.49 -0.05
N TYR A 102 16.97 1.63 0.66
CA TYR A 102 17.28 1.72 2.10
C TYR A 102 18.57 0.96 2.48
N ASN A 103 18.49 0.03 3.45
CA ASN A 103 19.60 -0.83 3.84
C ASN A 103 19.51 -2.18 3.12
N ARG A 104 20.09 -2.26 1.91
CA ARG A 104 20.15 -3.50 1.09
C ARG A 104 18.77 -4.09 0.74
N GLY A 105 17.82 -3.23 0.40
CA GLY A 105 16.43 -3.57 0.10
C GLY A 105 15.48 -3.54 1.31
N TRP A 106 15.98 -3.30 2.53
CA TRP A 106 15.18 -3.36 3.75
C TRP A 106 14.97 -1.99 4.39
N ASN A 107 13.71 -1.62 4.57
CA ASN A 107 13.32 -0.50 5.44
C ASN A 107 13.22 -0.98 6.89
N LEU A 108 14.31 -0.83 7.65
CA LEU A 108 14.35 -1.23 9.06
C LEU A 108 13.30 -0.50 9.92
N ARG A 109 12.89 0.72 9.54
CA ARG A 109 11.88 1.49 10.29
C ARG A 109 10.52 0.80 10.18
N ALA A 110 10.18 0.34 8.98
CA ALA A 110 8.94 -0.40 8.73
C ALA A 110 8.96 -1.75 9.47
N VAL A 111 10.07 -2.49 9.40
CA VAL A 111 10.21 -3.78 10.10
C VAL A 111 10.06 -3.61 11.61
N VAL A 112 10.75 -2.65 12.22
CA VAL A 112 10.68 -2.40 13.67
C VAL A 112 9.28 -1.93 14.08
N SER A 113 8.65 -1.05 13.30
CA SER A 113 7.29 -0.59 13.59
C SER A 113 6.29 -1.75 13.55
N TRP A 114 6.41 -2.60 12.53
CA TRP A 114 5.54 -3.75 12.34
C TRP A 114 5.72 -4.79 13.45
N THR A 115 6.96 -5.11 13.82
CA THR A 115 7.21 -6.09 14.89
C THR A 115 6.71 -5.59 16.24
N LEU A 116 6.95 -4.32 16.59
CA LEU A 116 6.45 -3.73 17.83
C LEU A 116 4.92 -3.66 17.86
N GLY A 117 4.31 -3.28 16.73
CA GLY A 117 2.86 -3.23 16.57
C GLY A 117 2.20 -4.60 16.59
N ALA A 118 2.82 -5.64 16.06
CA ALA A 118 2.30 -7.01 16.10
C ALA A 118 2.55 -7.69 17.46
N TRP A 119 3.70 -7.43 18.09
CA TRP A 119 4.13 -8.05 19.35
C TRP A 119 3.10 -7.90 20.47
N MET A 120 2.46 -6.73 20.57
CA MET A 120 1.47 -6.45 21.61
C MET A 120 0.21 -7.34 21.55
N PHE A 121 -0.06 -8.00 20.42
CA PHE A 121 -1.21 -8.88 20.28
C PHE A 121 -0.87 -10.37 20.37
N ILE A 122 0.43 -10.73 20.34
CA ILE A 122 0.89 -12.11 20.42
C ILE A 122 0.39 -12.82 21.69
N PRO A 123 0.38 -12.22 22.89
CA PRO A 123 -0.17 -12.88 24.07
C PRO A 123 -1.68 -13.18 23.95
N GLY A 124 -2.45 -12.27 23.35
CA GLY A 124 -3.88 -12.49 23.10
C GLY A 124 -4.13 -13.56 22.03
N LEU A 125 -3.28 -13.64 21.02
CA LEU A 125 -3.31 -14.71 20.03
C LEU A 125 -2.96 -16.07 20.65
N ALA A 126 -1.91 -16.13 21.46
CA ALA A 126 -1.48 -17.35 22.16
C ALA A 126 -2.56 -17.90 23.10
N GLN A 127 -3.26 -17.01 23.82
CA GLN A 127 -4.42 -17.38 24.63
C GLN A 127 -5.50 -18.08 23.78
N ARG A 128 -5.83 -17.52 22.61
CA ARG A 128 -6.85 -18.08 21.71
C ARG A 128 -6.47 -19.40 21.05
N THR A 129 -5.18 -19.70 20.93
CA THR A 129 -4.70 -20.93 20.29
C THR A 129 -4.41 -22.06 21.29
N VAL A 130 -3.90 -21.73 22.49
CA VAL A 130 -3.44 -22.74 23.47
C VAL A 130 -4.45 -22.99 24.58
N ALA A 131 -5.15 -21.94 25.06
CA ALA A 131 -6.07 -22.02 26.18
C ALA A 131 -7.38 -21.28 25.86
N PRO A 132 -8.18 -21.79 24.91
CA PRO A 132 -9.38 -21.10 24.44
C PRO A 132 -10.45 -20.91 25.52
N ASP A 133 -10.46 -21.77 26.55
CA ASP A 133 -11.42 -21.72 27.66
C ASP A 133 -11.01 -20.73 28.76
N GLU A 134 -9.76 -20.24 28.75
CA GLU A 134 -9.27 -19.24 29.71
C GLU A 134 -9.43 -17.83 29.15
N ILE A 135 -9.91 -16.88 29.94
CA ILE A 135 -10.05 -15.48 29.52
C ILE A 135 -9.00 -14.62 30.22
N TRP A 136 -8.05 -14.10 29.44
CA TRP A 136 -7.09 -13.12 29.92
C TRP A 136 -7.63 -11.72 29.64
N ALA A 137 -8.40 -11.18 30.59
CA ALA A 137 -9.30 -10.03 30.39
C ALA A 137 -8.71 -8.86 29.58
N GLY A 138 -7.46 -8.46 29.82
CA GLY A 138 -6.80 -7.39 29.06
C GLY A 138 -6.38 -7.82 27.65
N TRP A 139 -5.66 -8.93 27.54
CA TRP A 139 -5.10 -9.45 26.28
C TRP A 139 -6.18 -9.89 25.28
N THR A 140 -7.26 -10.49 25.75
CA THR A 140 -8.38 -10.92 24.91
C THR A 140 -9.10 -9.71 24.28
N ARG A 141 -9.26 -8.61 25.02
CA ARG A 141 -9.87 -7.37 24.51
C ARG A 141 -8.96 -6.66 23.50
N LEU A 142 -7.66 -6.60 23.79
CA LEU A 142 -6.64 -6.09 22.86
C LEU A 142 -6.64 -6.86 21.54
N TYR A 143 -6.71 -8.18 21.60
CA TYR A 143 -6.78 -9.04 20.41
C TYR A 143 -8.03 -8.77 19.55
N GLN A 144 -9.19 -8.57 20.17
CA GLN A 144 -10.42 -8.24 19.44
C GLN A 144 -10.34 -6.89 18.70
N LEU A 145 -9.52 -5.96 19.20
CA LEU A 145 -9.29 -4.65 18.59
C LEU A 145 -7.97 -4.59 17.79
N SER A 146 -7.33 -5.74 17.55
CA SER A 146 -5.99 -5.85 16.95
C SER A 146 -5.84 -5.08 15.64
N TRP A 147 -6.86 -5.10 14.78
CA TRP A 147 -6.83 -4.35 13.52
C TRP A 147 -6.64 -2.85 13.73
N PHE A 148 -7.52 -2.22 14.52
CA PHE A 148 -7.53 -0.78 14.73
C PHE A 148 -6.35 -0.32 15.58
N VAL A 149 -6.10 -1.02 16.71
CA VAL A 149 -5.00 -0.67 17.61
C VAL A 149 -3.66 -0.93 16.92
N GLY A 150 -3.52 -2.04 16.20
CA GLY A 150 -2.30 -2.37 15.49
C GLY A 150 -1.99 -1.38 14.39
N CYS A 151 -2.99 -0.99 13.60
CA CYS A 151 -2.88 0.06 12.59
C CYS A 151 -2.40 1.39 13.19
N LEU A 152 -3.04 1.85 14.27
CA LEU A 152 -2.69 3.12 14.91
C LEU A 152 -1.30 3.08 15.56
N VAL A 153 -1.00 2.05 16.37
CA VAL A 153 0.26 1.96 17.10
C VAL A 153 1.43 1.81 16.14
N SER A 154 1.34 0.92 15.16
CA SER A 154 2.38 0.70 14.16
C SER A 154 2.61 1.95 13.30
N GLY A 155 1.53 2.62 12.87
CA GLY A 155 1.63 3.89 12.13
C GLY A 155 2.30 4.99 12.96
N LEU A 156 1.93 5.16 14.23
CA LEU A 156 2.54 6.16 15.11
C LEU A 156 4.02 5.87 15.39
N ILE A 157 4.39 4.61 15.63
CA ILE A 157 5.79 4.21 15.80
C ILE A 157 6.57 4.52 14.52
N TYR A 158 6.01 4.23 13.35
CA TYR A 158 6.65 4.50 12.07
C TYR A 158 6.89 6.00 11.85
N LEU A 159 5.90 6.84 12.17
CA LEU A 159 6.04 8.30 12.12
C LEU A 159 7.09 8.81 13.13
N ALA A 160 7.09 8.26 14.35
CA ALA A 160 8.09 8.63 15.35
C ALA A 160 9.50 8.25 14.89
N LEU A 161 9.70 7.04 14.36
CA LEU A 161 10.97 6.61 13.80
C LEU A 161 11.39 7.46 12.60
N HIS A 162 10.44 7.89 11.77
CA HIS A 162 10.72 8.83 10.69
C HIS A 162 11.15 10.22 11.22
N GLN A 163 10.58 10.69 12.33
CA GLN A 163 10.98 11.97 12.93
C GLN A 163 12.41 11.94 13.49
N PHE A 164 12.81 10.83 14.13
CA PHE A 164 14.16 10.67 14.68
C PHE A 164 15.20 10.34 13.60
N TRP A 165 14.80 9.54 12.61
CA TRP A 165 15.61 9.17 11.47
C TRP A 165 14.79 9.47 10.21
N PRO A 166 14.92 10.67 9.62
CA PRO A 166 14.18 11.02 8.41
C PRO A 166 14.63 10.18 7.22
N MET A 167 13.69 9.85 6.34
CA MET A 167 14.01 9.20 5.07
C MET A 167 14.52 10.29 4.11
N PRO A 168 15.65 10.09 3.42
CA PRO A 168 16.06 11.01 2.37
C PRO A 168 15.05 10.96 1.21
N GLU A 169 14.89 12.08 0.50
CA GLU A 169 14.23 12.13 -0.82
C GLU A 169 12.75 11.67 -0.86
N VAL A 170 12.00 11.91 0.22
CA VAL A 170 10.60 11.44 0.38
C VAL A 170 9.62 12.00 -0.66
N LEU A 171 9.84 13.22 -1.13
CA LEU A 171 8.93 13.95 -2.03
C LEU A 171 9.47 14.08 -3.46
N THR A 172 10.50 13.29 -3.82
CA THR A 172 10.98 13.28 -5.20
C THR A 172 9.95 12.64 -6.12
N VAL A 173 9.80 13.21 -7.30
CA VAL A 173 8.91 12.73 -8.36
C VAL A 173 9.75 12.49 -9.62
N ASP A 174 9.27 11.64 -10.51
CA ASP A 174 9.91 11.44 -11.80
C ASP A 174 9.90 12.72 -12.64
N ASP A 175 10.97 12.92 -13.40
CA ASP A 175 11.11 14.02 -14.32
C ASP A 175 10.25 13.86 -15.59
N LEU A 176 9.96 12.63 -15.98
CA LEU A 176 9.09 12.35 -17.12
C LEU A 176 8.14 11.21 -16.77
N ASP A 177 7.00 11.16 -17.46
CA ASP A 177 6.10 10.02 -17.37
C ASP A 177 6.63 8.86 -18.21
N TYR A 178 7.69 8.21 -17.72
CA TYR A 178 8.33 7.07 -18.39
C TYR A 178 7.40 5.88 -18.61
N PHE A 179 6.33 5.79 -17.81
CA PHE A 179 5.40 4.67 -17.83
C PHE A 179 4.09 4.98 -18.55
N GLY A 180 3.91 6.20 -19.08
CA GLY A 180 2.68 6.62 -19.74
C GLY A 180 1.45 6.54 -18.84
N THR A 181 1.64 6.75 -17.53
CA THR A 181 0.60 6.61 -16.50
C THR A 181 -0.40 7.77 -16.54
N PHE A 182 0.05 8.97 -16.92
CA PHE A 182 -0.71 10.22 -16.88
C PHE A 182 -1.13 10.72 -18.28
N GLY A 183 -0.71 10.04 -19.36
CA GLY A 183 -1.06 10.41 -20.74
C GLY A 183 -0.27 11.63 -21.25
N ASP A 184 -0.90 12.51 -22.04
CA ASP A 184 -0.26 13.71 -22.63
C ASP A 184 0.02 14.85 -21.63
N ALA A 185 -0.17 14.63 -20.33
CA ALA A 185 0.02 15.65 -19.31
C ALA A 185 1.52 15.90 -19.07
N PRO A 186 2.05 17.13 -19.30
CA PRO A 186 3.42 17.47 -18.96
C PRO A 186 3.54 17.62 -17.43
N VAL A 187 3.84 16.52 -16.75
CA VAL A 187 3.85 16.39 -15.28
C VAL A 187 4.77 17.40 -14.57
N LEU A 188 5.72 18.02 -15.28
CA LEU A 188 6.72 18.88 -14.65
C LEU A 188 6.46 20.38 -14.64
N ARG A 189 5.67 20.95 -15.57
CA ARG A 189 5.56 22.42 -15.62
C ARG A 189 4.50 22.95 -14.69
N GLU A 190 3.31 22.33 -14.67
CA GLU A 190 2.19 22.85 -13.88
C GLU A 190 2.36 22.64 -12.37
N VAL A 191 2.89 21.51 -11.91
CA VAL A 191 3.01 21.24 -10.46
C VAL A 191 4.11 22.08 -9.80
N ALA A 192 5.21 22.35 -10.52
CA ALA A 192 6.25 23.28 -10.06
C ALA A 192 5.76 24.74 -10.08
N GLU A 193 5.02 25.14 -11.12
CA GLU A 193 4.45 26.50 -11.24
C GLU A 193 3.26 26.75 -10.29
N LEU A 194 2.57 25.71 -9.83
CA LEU A 194 1.52 25.79 -8.79
C LEU A 194 2.11 25.98 -7.38
N HIS A 195 3.32 25.49 -7.12
CA HIS A 195 4.02 25.71 -5.84
C HIS A 195 4.64 27.11 -5.77
N ASP A 196 5.07 27.64 -6.91
CA ASP A 196 5.77 28.91 -7.04
C ASP A 196 4.83 29.93 -7.70
N GLY A 197 3.93 30.53 -6.91
CA GLY A 197 2.69 31.26 -7.30
C GLY A 197 2.77 32.36 -8.38
N SER A 198 3.29 32.06 -9.56
CA SER A 198 3.53 32.97 -10.68
C SER A 198 2.42 32.95 -11.75
N MET A 199 1.47 32.01 -11.63
CA MET A 199 0.38 31.77 -12.59
C MET A 199 -0.85 32.70 -12.43
N ILE A 200 -0.70 33.86 -11.80
CA ILE A 200 -1.72 34.94 -11.89
C ILE A 200 -1.29 36.00 -12.93
N GLY A 201 0.00 36.06 -13.31
CA GLY A 201 0.52 37.08 -14.21
C GLY A 201 0.61 36.69 -15.70
N SER A 202 0.86 35.42 -16.02
CA SER A 202 1.17 35.00 -17.39
C SER A 202 -0.06 34.75 -18.27
N MET A 203 -1.16 34.23 -17.69
CA MET A 203 -2.43 33.99 -18.42
C MET A 203 -3.04 35.26 -19.01
N SER A 204 -2.87 36.42 -18.36
CA SER A 204 -3.39 37.69 -18.89
C SER A 204 -2.61 38.21 -20.10
N LYS A 205 -1.33 37.86 -20.24
CA LYS A 205 -0.50 38.33 -21.37
C LYS A 205 -0.61 37.41 -22.59
N THR A 206 -0.66 36.09 -22.39
CA THR A 206 -0.66 35.15 -23.51
C THR A 206 -2.00 35.08 -24.25
N VAL A 207 -3.13 35.34 -23.57
CA VAL A 207 -4.46 35.39 -24.21
C VAL A 207 -4.65 36.70 -25.00
N GLY A 208 -4.05 37.81 -24.55
CA GLY A 208 -4.15 39.10 -25.23
C GLY A 208 -3.29 39.21 -26.50
N GLU A 209 -2.19 38.46 -26.59
CA GLU A 209 -1.22 38.57 -27.69
C GLU A 209 -1.53 37.66 -28.89
N LYS A 210 -2.35 36.61 -28.69
CA LYS A 210 -2.68 35.64 -29.76
C LYS A 210 -3.95 35.95 -30.55
N LEU A 211 -4.75 36.94 -30.17
CA LEU A 211 -5.93 37.36 -30.94
C LEU A 211 -5.55 38.51 -31.87
N GLY A 212 -5.15 38.16 -33.09
CA GLY A 212 -5.00 39.11 -34.19
C GLY A 212 -6.36 39.76 -34.53
N PRO A 213 -6.35 41.01 -35.04
CA PRO A 213 -7.57 41.81 -35.25
C PRO A 213 -8.61 41.18 -36.17
N ASP A 214 -8.26 40.18 -36.97
CA ASP A 214 -9.13 39.59 -37.99
C ASP A 214 -10.02 38.44 -37.49
N GLU A 215 -9.80 37.91 -36.29
CA GLU A 215 -10.59 36.78 -35.75
C GLU A 215 -11.72 37.23 -34.80
N LYS A 216 -11.89 38.54 -34.58
CA LYS A 216 -12.97 39.09 -33.75
C LYS A 216 -14.35 39.13 -34.44
N ALA A 217 -14.43 38.83 -35.73
CA ALA A 217 -15.66 38.95 -36.51
C ALA A 217 -16.46 37.64 -36.65
N GLN A 218 -15.98 36.50 -36.13
CA GLN A 218 -16.67 35.20 -36.26
C GLN A 218 -17.32 34.70 -34.97
N ILE A 219 -17.38 35.51 -33.92
CA ILE A 219 -18.08 35.17 -32.68
C ILE A 219 -19.06 36.29 -32.34
N VAL A 220 -20.17 36.33 -33.07
CA VAL A 220 -21.47 36.86 -32.63
C VAL A 220 -22.52 35.80 -32.92
#